data_AF-A0A7C3TJV6-F1
#
_entry.id   AF-A0A7C3TJV6-F1
#
_cell.length_a   1.000
_cell.length_b   1.000
_cell.length_c   1.000
_cell.angle_alpha   90.00
_cell.angle_beta   90.00
_cell.angle_gamma   90.00
#
_symmetry.space_group_name_H-M   'P 1'
#
loop_
_entity.id
_entity.type
_entity.pdbx_description
1 polymer ?
#
loop_
_entity_poly.entity_id
_entity_poly.type
_entity_poly.pdbx_seq_one_letter_code
_entity_poly.pdbx_strand_id
1 'polypeptide(L)'
;MAKAKIIYYAHPKETYGTYLENVIERLTREQFGEIYHIYRWFTLREAVNGDVYKKLGNIKERMEILIRKYGVEKIPEPKAKDVAHDLMKVLRQGITSKNILFNPRVFSSIFQGEIFKSKAYPSFCEGLIDCCDVVVTHGYPLDDYIRKLLVAWLNLPTFDEAVSEYCGEIFRLADKVRDMLWSPGTVTEIEYASENGKKVFLLEGISLRRVANEDINEVKHRVIPFDKHERYLYNKIWQPIAESIYRTLTMLEREITLRL
;
A
#
# COMPACT_ATOMS: atom_id res chain seq x y z
N MET A 1 -25.23 -18.22 -1.95
CA MET A 1 -24.75 -16.90 -2.41
C MET A 1 -23.30 -17.05 -2.87
N ALA A 2 -22.92 -16.44 -3.99
CA ALA A 2 -21.51 -16.47 -4.43
C ALA A 2 -20.64 -15.72 -3.40
N LYS A 3 -19.50 -16.31 -3.03
CA LYS A 3 -18.55 -15.71 -2.09
C LYS A 3 -17.98 -14.42 -2.72
N ALA A 4 -18.01 -13.31 -1.99
CA ALA A 4 -17.42 -12.05 -2.45
C ALA A 4 -15.93 -12.23 -2.78
N LYS A 5 -15.51 -11.73 -3.94
CA LYS A 5 -14.09 -11.69 -4.33
C LYS A 5 -13.41 -10.52 -3.63
N ILE A 6 -12.33 -10.79 -2.90
CA ILE A 6 -11.52 -9.78 -2.23
C ILE A 6 -10.24 -9.56 -3.01
N ILE A 7 -10.07 -8.31 -3.47
CA ILE A 7 -8.90 -7.82 -4.18
C ILE A 7 -8.10 -7.00 -3.16
N TYR A 8 -6.94 -7.49 -2.76
CA TYR A 8 -6.04 -6.78 -1.85
C TYR A 8 -5.28 -5.69 -2.62
N TYR A 9 -5.30 -4.47 -2.10
CA TYR A 9 -4.59 -3.35 -2.69
C TYR A 9 -3.27 -3.08 -1.94
N ALA A 10 -2.17 -3.58 -2.49
CA ALA A 10 -0.82 -3.32 -1.99
C ALA A 10 -0.34 -1.97 -2.54
N HIS A 11 -0.07 -0.98 -1.71
CA HIS A 11 0.35 0.33 -2.21
C HIS A 11 1.25 1.12 -1.27
N PRO A 12 2.12 2.00 -1.81
CA PRO A 12 3.05 2.78 -1.02
C PRO A 12 2.34 3.78 -0.10
N LYS A 13 2.80 3.91 1.14
CA LYS A 13 2.23 4.80 2.16
C LYS A 13 2.13 6.25 1.70
N GLU A 14 3.10 6.69 0.92
CA GLU A 14 3.26 8.07 0.48
C GLU A 14 2.24 8.47 -0.59
N THR A 15 1.55 7.49 -1.18
CA THR A 15 0.51 7.69 -2.20
C THR A 15 -0.90 7.63 -1.62
N TYR A 16 -1.02 7.57 -0.29
CA TYR A 16 -2.30 7.47 0.41
C TYR A 16 -3.16 8.72 0.20
N GLY A 17 -4.35 8.54 -0.38
CA GLY A 17 -5.31 9.64 -0.62
C GLY A 17 -4.95 10.50 -1.82
N THR A 18 -4.12 9.97 -2.71
CA THR A 18 -3.72 10.62 -3.95
C THR A 18 -4.60 10.16 -5.12
N TYR A 19 -4.51 10.87 -6.25
CA TYR A 19 -5.21 10.51 -7.48
C TYR A 19 -4.93 9.05 -7.94
N LEU A 20 -3.79 8.47 -7.53
CA LEU A 20 -3.45 7.07 -7.83
C LEU A 20 -4.44 6.07 -7.25
N GLU A 21 -5.04 6.35 -6.08
CA GLU A 21 -6.11 5.50 -5.53
C GLU A 21 -7.32 5.48 -6.47
N ASN A 22 -7.68 6.62 -7.08
CA ASN A 22 -8.77 6.71 -8.06
C ASN A 22 -8.44 5.97 -9.36
N VAL A 23 -7.19 6.09 -9.84
CA VAL A 23 -6.72 5.38 -11.04
C VAL A 23 -6.80 3.88 -10.83
N ILE A 24 -6.27 3.37 -9.71
CA ILE A 24 -6.33 1.93 -9.40
C ILE A 24 -7.76 1.46 -9.21
N GLU A 25 -8.61 2.21 -8.53
CA GLU A 25 -10.02 1.86 -8.38
C GLU A 25 -10.70 1.74 -9.75
N ARG A 26 -10.52 2.73 -10.63
CA ARG A 26 -11.07 2.72 -11.98
C ARG A 26 -10.59 1.49 -12.77
N LEU A 27 -9.28 1.26 -12.82
CA LEU A 27 -8.73 0.13 -13.60
C LEU A 27 -9.10 -1.23 -13.00
N THR A 28 -9.22 -1.32 -11.68
CA THR A 28 -9.71 -2.53 -11.00
C THR A 28 -11.17 -2.79 -11.37
N ARG A 29 -11.99 -1.73 -11.45
CA ARG A 29 -13.39 -1.82 -11.90
C ARG A 29 -13.49 -2.29 -13.35
N GLU A 30 -12.66 -1.75 -14.23
CA GLU A 30 -12.57 -2.18 -15.63
C GLU A 30 -12.16 -3.67 -15.74
N GLN A 31 -11.21 -4.11 -14.91
CA GLN A 31 -10.68 -5.49 -14.95
C GLN A 31 -11.59 -6.55 -14.32
N PHE A 32 -12.34 -6.20 -13.27
CA PHE A 32 -13.09 -7.17 -12.44
C PHE A 32 -14.59 -6.89 -12.34
N GLY A 33 -15.09 -5.85 -13.02
CA GLY A 33 -16.47 -5.40 -12.96
C GLY A 33 -16.72 -4.48 -11.77
N GLU A 34 -17.99 -4.33 -11.37
CA GLU A 34 -18.37 -3.49 -10.24
C GLU A 34 -17.58 -3.90 -8.97
N ILE A 35 -16.95 -2.91 -8.34
CA ILE A 35 -16.18 -3.05 -7.10
C ILE A 35 -16.69 -2.08 -6.04
N TYR A 36 -16.63 -2.50 -4.79
CA TYR A 36 -16.75 -1.62 -3.65
C TYR A 36 -15.38 -1.40 -3.01
N HIS A 37 -14.93 -0.15 -2.91
CA HIS A 37 -13.61 0.20 -2.40
C HIS A 37 -13.66 0.45 -0.88
N ILE A 38 -12.98 -0.38 -0.10
CA ILE A 38 -12.81 -0.22 1.34
C ILE A 38 -11.42 0.35 1.61
N TYR A 39 -11.35 1.66 1.84
CA TYR A 39 -10.09 2.38 2.11
C TYR A 39 -10.07 3.14 3.44
N ARG A 40 -11.22 3.24 4.12
CA ARG A 40 -11.38 3.87 5.44
C ARG A 40 -12.39 3.12 6.30
N TRP A 41 -12.33 3.32 7.62
CA TRP A 41 -13.22 2.66 8.55
C TRP A 41 -14.70 2.96 8.25
N PHE A 42 -14.98 4.19 7.81
CA PHE A 42 -16.32 4.59 7.37
C PHE A 42 -16.82 3.76 6.17
N THR A 43 -16.02 3.63 5.12
CA THR A 43 -16.41 2.81 3.95
C THR A 43 -16.57 1.34 4.30
N LEU A 44 -15.80 0.86 5.29
CA LEU A 44 -15.97 -0.49 5.81
C LEU A 44 -17.31 -0.67 6.54
N ARG A 45 -17.73 0.33 7.34
CA ARG A 45 -19.04 0.32 8.02
C ARG A 45 -20.19 0.24 7.03
N GLU A 46 -20.11 0.98 5.93
CA GLU A 46 -21.15 0.99 4.88
C GLU A 46 -21.20 -0.32 4.09
N ALA A 47 -20.08 -1.04 3.99
CA ALA A 47 -19.98 -2.30 3.26
C ALA A 47 -20.62 -3.50 3.97
N VAL A 48 -20.95 -3.38 5.26
CA VAL A 48 -21.34 -4.50 6.13
C VAL A 48 -22.62 -4.21 6.91
N ASN A 49 -23.33 -5.27 7.31
CA ASN A 49 -24.48 -5.12 8.20
C ASN A 49 -24.08 -4.82 9.67
N GLY A 50 -25.06 -4.45 10.50
CA GLY A 50 -24.83 -4.04 11.89
C GLY A 50 -24.17 -5.11 12.77
N ASP A 51 -24.49 -6.38 12.58
CA ASP A 51 -23.90 -7.47 13.38
C ASP A 51 -22.44 -7.74 13.00
N VAL A 52 -22.13 -7.66 11.70
CA VAL A 52 -20.76 -7.76 11.21
C VAL A 52 -19.94 -6.57 11.70
N TYR A 53 -20.51 -5.36 11.69
CA TYR A 53 -19.86 -4.17 12.22
C TYR A 53 -19.50 -4.32 13.71
N LYS A 54 -20.36 -4.92 14.53
CA LYS A 54 -20.05 -5.23 15.94
C LYS A 54 -18.86 -6.20 16.06
N LYS A 55 -18.82 -7.26 15.24
CA LYS A 55 -17.69 -8.21 15.21
C LYS A 55 -16.37 -7.53 14.80
N LEU A 56 -16.42 -6.58 13.86
CA LEU A 56 -15.26 -5.76 13.49
C LEU A 56 -14.79 -4.89 14.66
N GLY A 57 -15.71 -4.38 15.48
CA GLY A 57 -15.41 -3.71 16.75
C GLY A 57 -14.59 -4.57 17.71
N ASN A 58 -14.97 -5.84 17.89
CA ASN A 58 -14.22 -6.77 18.75
C ASN A 58 -12.79 -7.04 18.22
N ILE A 59 -12.63 -7.10 16.89
CA ILE A 59 -11.29 -7.23 16.27
C ILE A 59 -10.44 -6.00 16.55
N LYS A 60 -11.03 -4.80 16.43
CA LYS A 60 -10.36 -3.55 16.79
C LYS A 60 -9.91 -3.56 18.24
N GLU A 61 -10.77 -3.93 19.19
CA GLU A 61 -10.40 -4.02 20.61
C GLU A 61 -9.24 -5.00 20.83
N ARG A 62 -9.22 -6.13 20.11
CA ARG A 62 -8.09 -7.07 20.17
C ARG A 62 -6.79 -6.46 19.66
N MET A 63 -6.83 -5.68 18.58
CA MET A 63 -5.67 -4.94 18.09
C MET A 63 -5.11 -3.99 19.16
N GLU A 64 -5.99 -3.26 19.86
CA GLU A 64 -5.59 -2.36 20.96
C GLU A 64 -5.00 -3.11 22.16
N ILE A 65 -5.53 -4.29 22.49
CA ILE A 65 -4.97 -5.15 23.54
C ILE A 65 -3.56 -5.60 23.15
N LEU A 66 -3.35 -5.99 21.89
CA LEU A 66 -2.02 -6.40 21.41
C LEU A 66 -1.03 -5.22 21.42
N ILE A 67 -1.45 -4.03 20.99
CA ILE A 67 -0.61 -2.82 21.07
C ILE A 67 -0.15 -2.57 22.51
N ARG A 68 -1.08 -2.64 23.48
CA ARG A 68 -0.77 -2.43 24.90
C ARG A 68 0.13 -3.52 25.47
N LYS A 69 -0.15 -4.78 25.14
CA LYS A 69 0.60 -5.95 25.63
C LYS A 69 2.06 -5.94 25.15
N TYR A 70 2.27 -5.61 23.88
CA TYR A 70 3.59 -5.59 23.25
C TYR A 70 4.11 -4.16 23.07
N GLY A 71 3.79 -3.20 23.96
CA GLY A 71 4.26 -1.81 23.84
C GLY A 71 5.73 -1.75 23.41
N VAL A 72 6.21 -0.81 22.59
CA VAL A 72 7.51 -0.84 21.85
C VAL A 72 7.90 -2.09 21.01
N GLU A 73 7.70 -3.33 21.48
CA GLU A 73 8.05 -4.56 20.76
C GLU A 73 7.19 -4.84 19.52
N LYS A 74 7.69 -5.74 18.65
CA LYS A 74 6.91 -6.28 17.53
C LYS A 74 5.85 -7.24 18.03
N ILE A 75 4.68 -7.24 17.38
CA ILE A 75 3.64 -8.23 17.65
C ILE A 75 4.08 -9.55 17.00
N PRO A 76 4.05 -10.69 17.71
CA PRO A 76 4.44 -11.98 17.14
C PRO A 76 3.64 -12.32 15.89
N GLU A 77 4.31 -12.88 14.89
CA GLU A 77 3.72 -13.22 13.59
C GLU A 77 2.39 -13.99 13.70
N PRO A 78 2.26 -15.07 14.51
CA PRO A 78 1.00 -15.80 14.61
C PRO A 78 -0.15 -14.89 15.08
N LYS A 79 0.11 -13.98 16.02
CA LYS A 79 -0.91 -13.06 16.55
C LYS A 79 -1.30 -12.01 15.53
N ALA A 80 -0.36 -11.52 14.73
CA ALA A 80 -0.64 -10.59 13.65
C ALA A 80 -1.46 -11.24 12.53
N LYS A 81 -1.08 -12.45 12.08
CA LYS A 81 -1.82 -13.23 11.08
C LYS A 81 -3.22 -13.62 11.57
N ASP A 82 -3.37 -14.06 12.82
CA ASP A 82 -4.67 -14.38 13.43
C ASP A 82 -5.64 -13.19 13.33
N VAL A 83 -5.18 -11.96 13.57
CA VAL A 83 -6.02 -10.75 13.47
C VAL A 83 -6.48 -10.53 12.04
N ALA A 84 -5.58 -10.67 11.08
CA ALA A 84 -5.90 -10.53 9.66
C ALA A 84 -6.89 -11.60 9.18
N HIS A 85 -6.70 -12.86 9.57
CA HIS A 85 -7.58 -13.96 9.21
C HIS A 85 -8.99 -13.79 9.80
N ASP A 86 -9.09 -13.42 11.09
CA ASP A 86 -10.38 -13.17 11.73
C ASP A 86 -11.12 -12.00 11.09
N LEU A 87 -10.41 -10.92 10.78
CA LEU A 87 -10.95 -9.81 10.02
C LEU A 87 -11.51 -10.27 8.68
N MET A 88 -10.71 -10.96 7.87
CA MET A 88 -11.11 -11.40 6.53
C MET A 88 -12.27 -12.39 6.59
N LYS A 89 -12.33 -13.23 7.63
CA LYS A 89 -13.46 -14.12 7.91
C LYS A 89 -14.74 -13.32 8.21
N VAL A 90 -14.66 -12.31 9.08
CA VAL A 90 -15.81 -11.45 9.42
C VAL A 90 -16.28 -10.66 8.20
N LEU A 91 -15.34 -10.11 7.42
CA LEU A 91 -15.62 -9.41 6.16
C LEU A 91 -16.39 -10.29 5.17
N ARG A 92 -15.89 -11.50 4.91
CA ARG A 92 -16.53 -12.44 3.97
C ARG A 92 -17.93 -12.90 4.41
N GLN A 93 -18.26 -12.85 5.69
CA GLN A 93 -19.60 -13.17 6.20
C GLN A 93 -20.62 -12.07 5.95
N GLY A 94 -20.17 -10.82 5.77
CA GLY A 94 -21.02 -9.65 5.92
C GLY A 94 -21.06 -8.68 4.76
N ILE A 95 -20.19 -8.83 3.75
CA ILE A 95 -20.15 -7.90 2.63
C ILE A 95 -21.27 -8.22 1.63
N THR A 96 -21.98 -7.16 1.26
CA THR A 96 -23.08 -7.18 0.29
C THR A 96 -22.59 -7.15 -1.16
N SER A 97 -21.40 -6.60 -1.40
CA SER A 97 -20.80 -6.44 -2.73
C SER A 97 -20.12 -7.71 -3.24
N LYS A 98 -20.23 -7.97 -4.55
CA LYS A 98 -19.62 -9.16 -5.19
C LYS A 98 -18.10 -9.07 -5.28
N ASN A 99 -17.55 -7.88 -5.50
CA ASN A 99 -16.11 -7.64 -5.53
C ASN A 99 -15.75 -6.49 -4.58
N ILE A 100 -14.62 -6.62 -3.91
CA ILE A 100 -14.14 -5.64 -2.95
C ILE A 100 -12.70 -5.31 -3.29
N LEU A 101 -12.41 -4.03 -3.45
CA LEU A 101 -11.03 -3.53 -3.41
C LEU A 101 -10.73 -3.17 -1.96
N PHE A 102 -9.90 -3.97 -1.31
CA PHE A 102 -9.58 -3.84 0.10
C PHE A 102 -8.20 -3.23 0.29
N ASN A 103 -8.17 -2.04 0.88
CA ASN A 103 -6.94 -1.32 1.15
C ASN A 103 -6.60 -1.39 2.65
N PRO A 104 -5.41 -1.92 3.05
CA PRO A 104 -4.97 -2.00 4.44
C PRO A 104 -4.91 -0.65 5.18
N ARG A 105 -4.88 0.47 4.46
CA ARG A 105 -5.00 1.82 5.02
C ARG A 105 -6.28 2.02 5.83
N VAL A 106 -7.32 1.20 5.63
CA VAL A 106 -8.51 1.22 6.48
C VAL A 106 -8.17 1.22 7.97
N PHE A 107 -7.09 0.52 8.36
CA PHE A 107 -6.63 0.46 9.75
C PHE A 107 -5.91 1.73 10.20
N SER A 108 -5.19 2.42 9.31
CA SER A 108 -4.59 3.73 9.60
C SER A 108 -5.61 4.76 10.06
N SER A 109 -6.88 4.64 9.61
CA SER A 109 -7.97 5.54 9.97
C SER A 109 -8.65 5.23 11.31
N ILE A 110 -8.25 4.13 11.97
CA ILE A 110 -8.72 3.75 13.30
C ILE A 110 -7.71 4.28 14.33
N PHE A 111 -8.18 4.82 15.46
CA PHE A 111 -7.31 5.25 16.56
C PHE A 111 -6.26 4.16 16.88
N GLN A 112 -4.97 4.54 16.92
CA GLN A 112 -3.79 3.67 17.06
C GLN A 112 -3.51 2.63 15.95
N GLY A 113 -4.27 2.60 14.85
CA GLY A 113 -4.06 1.57 13.82
C GLY A 113 -2.74 1.70 13.04
N GLU A 114 -2.17 2.91 12.94
CA GLU A 114 -0.79 3.10 12.46
C GLU A 114 0.23 2.41 13.38
N ILE A 115 0.02 2.47 14.69
CA ILE A 115 0.88 1.82 15.69
C ILE A 115 0.76 0.30 15.59
N PHE A 116 -0.46 -0.21 15.43
CA PHE A 116 -0.65 -1.63 15.20
C PHE A 116 0.07 -2.08 13.92
N LYS A 117 -0.14 -1.37 12.81
CA LYS A 117 0.46 -1.72 11.52
C LYS A 117 1.98 -1.71 11.60
N SER A 118 2.61 -0.71 12.23
CA SER A 118 4.07 -0.67 12.38
C SER A 118 4.62 -1.83 13.21
N LYS A 119 3.89 -2.30 14.22
CA LYS A 119 4.29 -3.43 15.08
C LYS A 119 4.00 -4.81 14.48
N ALA A 120 2.99 -4.91 13.63
CA ALA A 120 2.49 -6.16 13.07
C ALA A 120 2.92 -6.39 11.62
N TYR A 121 3.53 -5.39 10.97
CA TYR A 121 4.07 -5.52 9.62
C TYR A 121 5.37 -6.37 9.62
N PRO A 122 5.55 -7.27 8.62
CA PRO A 122 4.67 -7.53 7.46
C PRO A 122 3.54 -8.51 7.74
N SER A 123 3.61 -9.30 8.81
CA SER A 123 2.77 -10.45 9.12
C SER A 123 1.26 -10.19 9.07
N PHE A 124 0.79 -9.01 9.50
CA PHE A 124 -0.62 -8.64 9.36
C PHE A 124 -1.03 -8.51 7.88
N CYS A 125 -0.21 -7.89 7.03
CA CYS A 125 -0.50 -7.73 5.61
C CYS A 125 -0.43 -9.08 4.88
N GLU A 126 0.54 -9.93 5.22
CA GLU A 126 0.61 -11.32 4.76
C GLU A 126 -0.68 -12.09 5.08
N GLY A 127 -1.18 -12.00 6.32
CA GLY A 127 -2.45 -12.63 6.70
C GLY A 127 -3.65 -12.12 5.91
N LEU A 128 -3.66 -10.84 5.50
CA LEU A 128 -4.70 -10.30 4.62
C LEU A 128 -4.58 -10.92 3.21
N ILE A 129 -3.35 -11.04 2.72
CA ILE A 129 -3.03 -11.63 1.41
C ILE A 129 -3.41 -13.12 1.37
N ASP A 130 -3.13 -13.90 2.43
CA ASP A 130 -3.55 -15.30 2.56
C ASP A 130 -5.03 -15.48 2.26
N CYS A 131 -5.84 -14.52 2.75
CA CYS A 131 -7.28 -14.55 2.67
C CYS A 131 -7.85 -13.82 1.44
N CYS A 132 -7.04 -13.19 0.60
CA CYS A 132 -7.49 -12.50 -0.62
C CYS A 132 -7.55 -13.44 -1.83
N ASP A 133 -8.27 -13.03 -2.86
CA ASP A 133 -8.39 -13.75 -4.13
C ASP A 133 -7.37 -13.25 -5.17
N VAL A 134 -7.04 -11.95 -5.14
CA VAL A 134 -6.14 -11.26 -6.08
C VAL A 134 -5.43 -10.12 -5.34
N VAL A 135 -4.19 -9.80 -5.75
CA VAL A 135 -3.48 -8.58 -5.35
C VAL A 135 -3.42 -7.61 -6.53
N VAL A 136 -3.75 -6.35 -6.29
CA VAL A 136 -3.51 -5.22 -7.21
C VAL A 136 -2.54 -4.27 -6.55
N THR A 137 -1.63 -3.67 -7.32
CA THR A 137 -0.57 -2.82 -6.77
C THR A 137 -0.05 -1.79 -7.77
N HIS A 138 0.72 -0.81 -7.27
CA HIS A 138 1.52 0.10 -8.07
C HIS A 138 2.80 0.51 -7.33
N GLY A 139 3.84 0.85 -8.09
CA GLY A 139 4.99 1.61 -7.60
C GLY A 139 4.72 3.11 -7.59
N TYR A 140 5.74 3.93 -7.45
CA TYR A 140 5.72 5.37 -7.66
C TYR A 140 5.94 5.65 -9.16
N PRO A 141 4.89 5.99 -9.93
CA PRO A 141 5.03 6.23 -11.38
C PRO A 141 6.03 7.37 -11.64
N LEU A 142 6.96 7.15 -12.57
CA LEU A 142 8.11 8.02 -12.81
C LEU A 142 8.16 8.44 -14.28
N ASP A 143 7.25 9.33 -14.67
CA ASP A 143 7.36 10.04 -15.95
C ASP A 143 8.49 11.08 -15.93
N ASP A 144 8.76 11.70 -17.08
CA ASP A 144 9.83 12.69 -17.24
C ASP A 144 9.66 13.93 -16.34
N TYR A 145 8.41 14.31 -16.04
CA TYR A 145 8.13 15.46 -15.19
C TYR A 145 8.37 15.13 -13.71
N ILE A 146 7.83 14.01 -13.24
CA ILE A 146 8.04 13.49 -11.88
C ILE A 146 9.53 13.25 -11.64
N ARG A 147 10.24 12.71 -12.64
CA ARG A 147 11.69 12.51 -12.59
C ARG A 147 12.45 13.81 -12.40
N LYS A 148 12.11 14.86 -13.15
CA LYS A 148 12.74 16.19 -12.98
C LYS A 148 12.51 16.74 -11.58
N LEU A 149 11.30 16.61 -11.04
CA LEU A 149 10.99 17.03 -9.67
C LEU A 149 11.81 16.23 -8.64
N LEU A 150 11.82 14.90 -8.76
CA LEU A 150 12.59 14.03 -7.88
C LEU A 150 14.07 14.40 -7.89
N VAL A 151 14.67 14.55 -9.07
CA VAL A 151 16.08 14.95 -9.24
C VAL A 151 16.36 16.31 -8.60
N ALA A 152 15.47 17.29 -8.77
CA ALA A 152 15.64 18.60 -8.16
C ALA A 152 15.68 18.53 -6.63
N TRP A 153 14.80 17.73 -6.02
CA TRP A 153 14.81 17.50 -4.57
C TRP A 153 16.07 16.79 -4.08
N LEU A 154 16.52 15.75 -4.80
CA LEU A 154 17.70 14.97 -4.42
C LEU A 154 19.00 15.78 -4.53
N ASN A 155 19.04 16.80 -5.37
CA ASN A 155 20.20 17.68 -5.57
C ASN A 155 20.24 18.89 -4.62
N LEU A 156 19.31 19.02 -3.68
CA LEU A 156 19.38 20.08 -2.68
C LEU A 156 20.68 19.94 -1.84
N PRO A 157 21.39 21.05 -1.57
CA PRO A 157 22.67 21.01 -0.90
C PRO A 157 22.52 20.46 0.53
N THR A 158 23.40 19.53 0.89
CA THR A 158 23.53 18.97 2.23
C THR A 158 25.00 18.82 2.58
N PHE A 159 25.34 19.00 3.86
CA PHE A 159 26.67 18.76 4.40
C PHE A 159 26.80 17.36 5.05
N ASP A 160 25.70 16.59 5.11
CA ASP A 160 25.71 15.23 5.66
C ASP A 160 26.06 14.23 4.55
N GLU A 161 27.22 13.59 4.68
CA GLU A 161 27.73 12.59 3.75
C GLU A 161 26.76 11.41 3.57
N ALA A 162 26.13 10.93 4.65
CA ALA A 162 25.19 9.82 4.57
C ALA A 162 23.93 10.19 3.79
N VAL A 163 23.47 11.44 3.93
CA VAL A 163 22.34 11.97 3.14
C VAL A 163 22.75 12.11 1.67
N SER A 164 23.94 12.65 1.40
CA SER A 164 24.47 12.80 0.03
C SER A 164 24.58 11.45 -0.69
N GLU A 165 25.14 10.44 -0.02
CA GLU A 165 25.26 9.08 -0.56
C GLU A 165 23.88 8.47 -0.86
N TYR A 166 22.94 8.57 0.08
CA TYR A 166 21.58 8.05 -0.07
C TYR A 166 20.83 8.73 -1.23
N CYS A 167 20.93 10.07 -1.33
CA CYS A 167 20.37 10.81 -2.46
C CYS A 167 21.00 10.35 -3.79
N GLY A 168 22.31 10.12 -3.82
CA GLY A 168 23.02 9.61 -4.99
C GLY A 168 22.63 8.17 -5.38
N GLU A 169 22.26 7.33 -4.42
CA GLU A 169 21.68 6.01 -4.70
C GLU A 169 20.30 6.11 -5.35
N ILE A 170 19.39 6.92 -4.78
CA ILE A 170 18.06 7.13 -5.36
C ILE A 170 18.17 7.77 -6.74
N PHE A 171 19.06 8.74 -6.93
CA PHE A 171 19.29 9.39 -8.22
C PHE A 171 19.70 8.37 -9.29
N ARG A 172 20.71 7.54 -9.00
CA ARG A 172 21.16 6.48 -9.93
C ARG A 172 20.08 5.44 -10.21
N LEU A 173 19.25 5.14 -9.22
CA LEU A 173 18.11 4.24 -9.40
C LEU A 173 17.08 4.87 -10.33
N ALA A 174 16.69 6.12 -10.06
CA ALA A 174 15.75 6.86 -10.89
C ALA A 174 16.23 6.91 -12.34
N ASP A 175 17.50 7.28 -12.60
CA ASP A 175 18.06 7.38 -13.95
C ASP A 175 17.95 6.09 -14.79
N LYS A 176 18.04 4.92 -14.15
CA LYS A 176 17.95 3.61 -14.82
C LYS A 176 16.51 3.15 -15.09
N VAL A 177 15.55 3.66 -14.32
CA VAL A 177 14.17 3.17 -14.31
C VAL A 177 13.29 4.11 -15.11
N ARG A 178 12.55 3.60 -16.10
CA ARG A 178 11.74 4.41 -17.01
C ARG A 178 10.28 4.60 -16.57
N ASP A 179 9.77 3.69 -15.75
CA ASP A 179 8.33 3.57 -15.51
C ASP A 179 7.94 3.86 -14.07
N MET A 180 8.51 3.16 -13.08
CA MET A 180 8.14 3.31 -11.69
C MET A 180 9.20 2.82 -10.72
N LEU A 181 9.35 3.54 -9.61
CA LEU A 181 10.13 3.11 -8.46
C LEU A 181 9.25 2.33 -7.50
N TRP A 182 9.81 1.47 -6.64
CA TRP A 182 8.99 0.67 -5.72
C TRP A 182 9.35 0.89 -4.26
N SER A 183 8.33 0.91 -3.40
CA SER A 183 8.55 0.88 -1.96
C SER A 183 8.98 -0.53 -1.55
N PRO A 184 9.96 -0.67 -0.63
CA PRO A 184 10.36 -1.99 -0.14
C PRO A 184 9.18 -2.82 0.38
N GLY A 185 8.26 -2.17 1.11
CA GLY A 185 7.13 -2.86 1.70
C GLY A 185 6.14 -3.41 0.66
N THR A 186 5.86 -2.62 -0.38
CA THR A 186 5.02 -3.09 -1.49
C THR A 186 5.66 -4.27 -2.22
N VAL A 187 6.98 -4.27 -2.39
CA VAL A 187 7.67 -5.43 -3.00
C VAL A 187 7.60 -6.66 -2.11
N THR A 188 7.78 -6.53 -0.79
CA THR A 188 7.58 -7.65 0.15
C THR A 188 6.18 -8.25 0.03
N GLU A 189 5.14 -7.41 -0.08
CA GLU A 189 3.75 -7.87 -0.26
C GLU A 189 3.54 -8.59 -1.60
N ILE A 190 4.14 -8.11 -2.69
CA ILE A 190 4.09 -8.73 -4.02
C ILE A 190 4.79 -10.10 -4.02
N GLU A 191 5.99 -10.17 -3.47
CA GLU A 191 6.78 -11.39 -3.35
C GLU A 191 5.99 -12.45 -2.58
N TYR A 192 5.52 -12.10 -1.38
CA TYR A 192 4.74 -12.99 -0.54
C TYR A 192 3.48 -13.49 -1.27
N ALA A 193 2.77 -12.59 -1.94
CA ALA A 193 1.58 -12.95 -2.71
C ALA A 193 1.89 -13.96 -3.81
N SER A 194 2.97 -13.74 -4.57
CA SER A 194 3.35 -14.63 -5.66
C SER A 194 3.82 -16.00 -5.17
N GLU A 195 4.66 -16.03 -4.12
CA GLU A 195 5.13 -17.28 -3.49
C GLU A 195 3.97 -18.13 -2.96
N ASN A 196 2.89 -17.48 -2.52
CA ASN A 196 1.66 -18.14 -2.06
C ASN A 196 0.61 -18.34 -3.17
N GLY A 197 1.02 -18.27 -4.44
CA GLY A 197 0.19 -18.60 -5.60
C GLY A 197 -0.95 -17.62 -5.88
N LYS A 198 -0.90 -16.40 -5.33
CA LYS A 198 -1.89 -15.36 -5.59
C LYS A 198 -1.64 -14.74 -6.96
N LYS A 199 -2.72 -14.35 -7.64
CA LYS A 199 -2.61 -13.55 -8.87
C LYS A 199 -2.27 -12.12 -8.47
N VAL A 200 -1.17 -11.59 -8.99
CA VAL A 200 -0.77 -10.20 -8.79
C VAL A 200 -0.96 -9.41 -10.08
N PHE A 201 -1.48 -8.18 -9.96
CA PHE A 201 -1.62 -7.22 -11.04
C PHE A 201 -0.94 -5.91 -10.66
N LEU A 202 -0.07 -5.39 -11.52
CA LEU A 202 0.59 -4.12 -11.33
C LEU A 202 0.03 -3.06 -12.29
N LEU A 203 0.05 -1.80 -11.86
CA LEU A 203 -0.19 -0.66 -12.74
C LEU A 203 0.96 -0.55 -13.73
N GLU A 204 0.65 -0.56 -15.02
CA GLU A 204 1.59 -0.27 -16.10
C GLU A 204 0.95 0.73 -17.07
N GLY A 205 1.48 1.96 -17.05
CA GLY A 205 0.87 3.09 -17.76
C GLY A 205 -0.56 3.32 -17.30
N ILE A 206 -1.52 3.06 -18.21
CA ILE A 206 -2.96 3.23 -17.99
C ILE A 206 -3.73 1.91 -17.86
N SER A 207 -3.04 0.81 -17.52
CA SER A 207 -3.65 -0.52 -17.47
C SER A 207 -3.15 -1.34 -16.26
N LEU A 208 -3.89 -2.40 -15.91
CA LEU A 208 -3.43 -3.40 -14.93
C LEU A 208 -2.88 -4.63 -15.66
N ARG A 209 -1.58 -4.85 -15.56
CA ARG A 209 -0.93 -6.04 -16.13
C ARG A 209 -0.79 -7.13 -15.08
N ARG A 210 -1.18 -8.35 -15.43
CA ARG A 210 -0.90 -9.53 -14.59
C ARG A 210 0.59 -9.83 -14.62
N VAL A 211 1.16 -10.04 -13.44
CA VAL A 211 2.58 -10.27 -13.21
C VAL A 211 2.90 -11.76 -13.36
N ALA A 212 3.95 -12.09 -14.12
CA ALA A 212 4.60 -13.41 -14.11
C ALA A 212 5.77 -13.41 -13.11
N ASN A 213 6.30 -14.57 -12.73
CA ASN A 213 7.36 -14.62 -11.71
C ASN A 213 8.63 -13.87 -12.14
N GLU A 214 8.94 -13.85 -13.44
CA GLU A 214 10.09 -13.16 -14.00
C GLU A 214 10.00 -11.63 -13.85
N ASP A 215 8.78 -11.07 -13.92
CA ASP A 215 8.52 -9.64 -13.72
C ASP A 215 8.81 -9.20 -12.27
N ILE A 216 8.68 -10.11 -11.29
CA ILE A 216 8.92 -9.78 -9.88
C ILE A 216 10.39 -9.48 -9.65
N ASN A 217 11.29 -10.23 -10.29
CA ASN A 217 12.73 -9.95 -10.21
C ASN A 217 13.06 -8.58 -10.79
N GLU A 218 12.38 -8.16 -11.86
CA GLU A 218 12.54 -6.84 -12.42
C GLU A 218 12.06 -5.74 -11.44
N VAL A 219 10.92 -5.96 -10.77
CA VAL A 219 10.41 -5.07 -9.71
C VAL A 219 11.43 -4.91 -8.57
N LYS A 220 12.10 -5.99 -8.15
CA LYS A 220 13.14 -5.96 -7.09
C LYS A 220 14.32 -5.04 -7.45
N HIS A 221 14.69 -4.95 -8.71
CA HIS A 221 15.78 -4.07 -9.16
C HIS A 221 15.43 -2.59 -9.18
N ARG A 222 14.16 -2.25 -8.90
CA ARG A 222 13.60 -0.90 -8.95
C ARG A 222 13.16 -0.39 -7.57
N VAL A 223 13.56 -1.10 -6.52
CA VAL A 223 13.22 -0.81 -5.11
C VAL A 223 14.05 0.34 -4.58
N ILE A 224 13.39 1.30 -3.93
CA ILE A 224 14.06 2.36 -3.18
C ILE A 224 14.82 1.73 -2.01
N PRO A 225 16.14 1.92 -1.91
CA PRO A 225 16.92 1.26 -0.87
C PRO A 225 16.52 1.75 0.52
N PHE A 226 16.63 0.87 1.51
CA PHE A 226 16.80 1.33 2.89
C PHE A 226 18.21 1.86 3.07
N ASP A 227 18.38 2.78 4.00
CA ASP A 227 19.68 3.38 4.24
C ASP A 227 20.62 2.42 4.97
N LYS A 228 21.80 2.25 4.39
CA LYS A 228 22.86 1.39 4.95
C LYS A 228 23.45 1.92 6.26
N HIS A 229 23.17 3.19 6.57
CA HIS A 229 23.68 3.90 7.75
C HIS A 229 22.76 3.83 8.97
N GLU A 230 21.63 3.11 8.89
CA GLU A 230 20.64 2.95 10.00
C GLU A 230 20.12 4.29 10.59
N ARG A 231 20.16 5.36 9.78
CA ARG A 231 19.69 6.71 10.10
C ARG A 231 18.23 6.95 9.74
N TYR A 232 17.53 5.93 9.23
CA TYR A 232 16.14 6.00 8.78
C TYR A 232 15.96 7.00 7.63
N LEU A 233 16.91 7.07 6.68
CA LEU A 233 16.87 8.03 5.57
C LEU A 233 15.72 7.76 4.59
N TYR A 234 15.22 6.52 4.51
CA TYR A 234 13.96 6.26 3.80
C TYR A 234 12.84 7.15 4.33
N ASN A 235 12.65 7.20 5.66
CA ASN A 235 11.58 8.00 6.28
C ASN A 235 11.89 9.49 6.33
N LYS A 236 13.18 9.87 6.42
CA LYS A 236 13.58 11.28 6.54
C LYS A 236 13.75 12.00 5.20
N ILE A 237 14.05 11.28 4.12
CA ILE A 237 14.37 11.84 2.81
C ILE A 237 13.38 11.37 1.76
N TRP A 238 13.32 10.06 1.47
CA TRP A 238 12.48 9.54 0.39
C TRP A 238 11.00 9.79 0.64
N GLN A 239 10.51 9.41 1.82
CA GLN A 239 9.10 9.52 2.15
C GLN A 239 8.56 10.96 2.00
N PRO A 240 9.22 11.99 2.57
CA PRO A 240 8.80 13.38 2.37
C PRO A 240 8.78 13.81 0.90
N ILE A 241 9.81 13.46 0.11
CA ILE A 241 9.86 13.83 -1.32
C ILE A 241 8.70 13.18 -2.07
N ALA A 242 8.49 11.88 -1.90
CA ALA A 242 7.40 11.16 -2.55
C ALA A 242 6.03 11.71 -2.14
N GLU A 243 5.80 11.91 -0.84
CA GLU A 243 4.54 12.49 -0.34
C GLU A 243 4.27 13.87 -0.95
N SER A 244 5.28 14.75 -0.99
CA SER A 244 5.14 16.09 -1.58
C SER A 244 4.78 16.00 -3.06
N ILE A 245 5.50 15.22 -3.85
CA ILE A 245 5.25 15.08 -5.29
C ILE A 245 3.82 14.59 -5.55
N TYR A 246 3.41 13.46 -4.96
CA TYR A 246 2.12 12.86 -5.28
C TYR A 246 0.92 13.62 -4.69
N ARG A 247 1.10 14.33 -3.57
CA ARG A 247 0.08 15.27 -3.06
C ARG A 247 -0.09 16.46 -3.98
N THR A 248 1.01 17.06 -4.47
CA THR A 248 0.95 18.16 -5.43
C THR A 248 0.26 17.73 -6.73
N LEU A 249 0.59 16.56 -7.28
CA LEU A 249 -0.08 16.02 -8.46
C LEU A 249 -1.59 15.83 -8.23
N THR A 250 -1.98 15.38 -7.04
CA THR A 250 -3.39 15.24 -6.66
C THR A 250 -4.11 16.59 -6.61
N MET A 251 -3.45 17.63 -6.11
CA MET A 251 -4.03 18.99 -6.09
C MET A 251 -4.23 19.53 -7.52
N LEU A 252 -3.23 19.34 -8.39
CA LEU A 252 -3.31 19.77 -9.79
C LEU A 252 -4.43 19.05 -10.55
N GLU A 253 -4.58 17.74 -10.37
CA GLU A 253 -5.67 16.96 -10.97
C GLU A 253 -7.05 17.49 -10.57
N ARG A 254 -7.24 17.83 -9.29
CA ARG A 254 -8.49 18.42 -8.79
C ARG A 254 -8.76 19.78 -9.42
N GLU A 255 -7.75 20.64 -9.53
CA GLU A 255 -7.92 21.96 -10.14
C GLU A 255 -8.28 21.87 -11.62
N ILE A 256 -7.67 20.94 -12.37
CA ILE A 256 -8.01 20.69 -13.77
C ILE A 256 -9.46 20.21 -13.88
N THR A 257 -9.86 19.25 -13.03
CA THR A 257 -11.22 18.69 -13.02
C THR A 257 -12.28 19.72 -12.68
N LEU A 258 -12.00 20.69 -11.80
CA LEU A 258 -12.94 21.76 -11.44
C LEU A 258 -13.08 22.86 -12.49
N ARG A 259 -12.15 22.94 -13.45
CA ARG A 259 -12.16 23.93 -14.54
C ARG A 259 -12.79 23.41 -15.83
N LEU A 260 -13.09 22.10 -15.90
CA LEU A 260 -13.76 21.42 -17.00
C LEU A 260 -15.23 21.19 -16.65
#